data_AF-A0A947BLC8-F1
#
_entry.id   AF-A0A947BLC8-F1
#
_cell.length_a   1.000
_cell.length_b   1.000
_cell.length_c   1.000
_cell.angle_alpha   90.00
_cell.angle_beta   90.00
_cell.angle_gamma   90.00
#
_symmetry.space_group_name_H-M   'P 1'
#
loop_
_entity.id
_entity.type
_entity.pdbx_description
1 polymer ?
#
loop_
_entity_poly.entity_id
_entity_poly.type
_entity_poly.pdbx_seq_one_letter_code
_entity_poly.pdbx_strand_id
1 'polypeptide(L)'
;MKFSIEEFRAWENKRVTLVGMSGVGKSYLSAKLRGSNWFHYSGDYRIGTRYLDEHIVDMIKHQAIKIPFLKELLRNDWIYIKNNIRVNDLGPVLS
;
A
#
# COMPACT_ATOMS: atom_id res chain seq x y z
N MET A 1 -7.26 -22.50 -12.70
CA MET A 1 -6.91 -22.50 -14.15
C MET A 1 -5.65 -23.33 -14.30
N LYS A 2 -5.68 -24.38 -15.12
CA LYS A 2 -4.50 -25.20 -15.39
C LYS A 2 -4.08 -24.89 -16.83
N PHE A 3 -2.88 -24.34 -16.99
CA PHE A 3 -2.26 -24.09 -18.28
C PHE A 3 -1.13 -25.10 -18.48
N SER A 4 -0.94 -25.57 -19.70
CA SER A 4 0.37 -26.05 -20.16
C SER A 4 1.36 -24.89 -20.29
N ILE A 5 2.65 -25.21 -20.43
CA ILE A 5 3.69 -24.19 -20.56
C ILE A 5 3.48 -23.38 -21.84
N GLU A 6 3.10 -24.07 -22.91
CA GLU A 6 2.84 -23.52 -24.25
C GLU A 6 1.65 -22.56 -24.21
N GLU A 7 0.54 -22.96 -23.59
CA GLU A 7 -0.64 -22.10 -23.45
C GLU A 7 -0.34 -20.86 -22.61
N PHE A 8 0.42 -21.01 -21.51
CA PHE A 8 0.83 -19.84 -20.72
C PHE A 8 1.70 -18.88 -21.53
N ARG A 9 2.66 -19.38 -22.31
CA ARG A 9 3.52 -18.55 -23.17
C ARG A 9 2.72 -17.82 -24.24
N ALA A 10 1.80 -18.52 -24.90
CA ALA A 10 0.93 -17.99 -25.95
C ALA A 10 -0.13 -17.00 -25.44
N TRP A 11 -0.38 -16.94 -24.13
CA TRP A 11 -1.40 -16.05 -23.59
C TRP A 11 -1.06 -14.57 -23.80
N GLU A 12 -1.85 -13.85 -24.61
CA GLU A 12 -1.56 -12.46 -25.00
C GLU A 12 -1.59 -11.49 -23.80
N ASN A 13 -2.63 -11.58 -22.96
CA ASN A 13 -2.87 -10.65 -21.86
C ASN A 13 -2.68 -11.33 -20.50
N LYS A 14 -1.41 -11.53 -20.11
CA LYS A 14 -1.06 -12.24 -18.88
C LYS A 14 -1.44 -11.44 -17.63
N ARG A 15 -2.26 -12.06 -16.77
CA ARG A 15 -2.61 -11.53 -15.44
C ARG A 15 -2.18 -12.53 -14.38
N VAL A 16 -1.16 -12.18 -13.62
CA VAL A 16 -0.54 -13.06 -12.62
C VAL A 16 -0.75 -12.47 -11.23
N THR A 17 -1.31 -13.27 -10.33
CA THR A 17 -1.45 -12.92 -8.92
C THR A 17 -0.37 -13.63 -8.11
N LEU A 18 0.43 -12.85 -7.39
CA LEU A 18 1.41 -13.39 -6.43
C LEU A 18 0.75 -13.47 -5.05
N VAL A 19 0.58 -14.70 -4.54
CA VAL A 19 -0.04 -14.96 -3.22
C VAL A 19 0.95 -15.74 -2.37
N GLY A 20 1.07 -15.35 -1.10
CA GLY A 20 1.95 -16.00 -0.13
C GLY A 20 2.22 -15.10 1.07
N MET A 21 2.81 -15.67 2.12
CA MET A 21 3.10 -14.96 3.38
C MET A 21 4.07 -13.79 3.19
N SER A 22 4.19 -12.91 4.19
CA SER A 22 5.24 -11.89 4.19
C SER A 22 6.64 -12.53 4.06
N GLY A 23 7.57 -11.88 3.38
CA GLY A 23 8.94 -12.38 3.20
C GLY A 23 9.17 -13.38 2.05
N VAL A 24 8.14 -13.99 1.46
CA VAL A 24 8.31 -14.99 0.37
C VAL A 24 8.74 -14.41 -0.99
N GLY A 25 9.06 -13.11 -1.06
CA GLY A 25 9.59 -12.47 -2.27
C GLY A 25 8.54 -11.92 -3.25
N LYS A 26 7.25 -11.79 -2.86
CA LYS A 26 6.20 -11.21 -3.72
C LYS A 26 6.59 -9.83 -4.28
N SER A 27 7.03 -8.93 -3.39
CA SER A 27 7.42 -7.56 -3.75
C SER A 27 8.68 -7.53 -4.61
N TYR A 28 9.60 -8.48 -4.42
CA TYR A 28 10.80 -8.62 -5.25
C TYR A 28 10.44 -8.99 -6.70
N LEU A 29 9.58 -10.01 -6.86
CA LEU A 29 9.12 -10.44 -8.18
C LEU A 29 8.27 -9.37 -8.88
N SER A 30 7.36 -8.71 -8.16
CA SER A 30 6.53 -7.67 -8.76
C SER A 30 7.34 -6.44 -9.20
N ALA A 31 8.37 -6.06 -8.43
CA ALA A 31 9.30 -5.01 -8.81
C ALA A 31 10.10 -5.37 -10.07
N LYS A 32 10.58 -6.61 -10.17
CA LYS A 32 11.30 -7.10 -11.35
C LYS A 32 10.41 -7.12 -12.61
N LEU A 33 9.17 -7.60 -12.48
CA LEU A 33 8.20 -7.61 -13.59
C LEU A 33 7.85 -6.19 -14.05
N ARG A 34 7.73 -5.23 -13.13
CA ARG A 34 7.53 -3.82 -13.48
C ARG A 34 8.65 -3.27 -14.37
N GLY A 35 9.90 -3.69 -14.13
CA GLY A 35 11.05 -3.35 -14.97
C GLY A 35 10.98 -3.94 -16.39
N SER A 36 10.10 -4.92 -16.63
CA SER A 36 9.82 -5.53 -17.93
C SER A 36 8.46 -5.11 -18.50
N ASN A 37 8.01 -3.88 -18.20
CA ASN A 37 6.76 -3.28 -18.68
C ASN A 37 5.47 -3.96 -18.19
N TRP A 38 5.52 -4.72 -17.09
CA TRP A 38 4.29 -5.21 -16.46
C TRP A 38 3.65 -4.13 -15.61
N PHE A 39 2.32 -4.06 -15.65
CA PHE A 39 1.55 -3.24 -14.72
C PHE A 39 1.60 -3.86 -13.31
N HIS A 40 2.03 -3.08 -12.31
CA HIS A 40 2.09 -3.52 -10.92
C HIS A 40 0.84 -3.08 -10.17
N TYR A 41 0.00 -4.05 -9.81
CA TYR A 41 -1.14 -3.85 -8.93
C TYR A 41 -0.81 -4.40 -7.53
N SER A 42 -0.71 -3.51 -6.53
CA SER A 42 -0.49 -3.88 -5.14
C SER A 42 -1.81 -3.81 -4.35
N GLY A 43 -2.26 -4.95 -3.84
CA GLY A 43 -3.43 -5.02 -2.96
C GLY A 43 -3.20 -4.26 -1.66
N ASP A 44 -2.01 -4.44 -1.06
CA ASP A 44 -1.57 -3.77 0.15
C ASP A 44 -1.63 -2.24 0.02
N TYR A 45 -1.11 -1.70 -1.10
CA TYR A 45 -1.17 -0.27 -1.39
C TYR A 45 -2.61 0.25 -1.48
N ARG A 46 -3.51 -0.54 -2.08
CA ARG A 46 -4.94 -0.18 -2.19
C ARG A 46 -5.64 -0.24 -0.84
N ILE A 47 -5.36 -1.25 -0.02
CA ILE A 47 -5.88 -1.37 1.35
C ILE A 47 -5.46 -0.15 2.15
N GLY A 48 -4.16 0.17 2.16
CA GLY A 48 -3.63 1.35 2.83
C GLY A 48 -4.31 2.64 2.37
N THR A 49 -4.22 2.95 1.08
CA THR A 49 -4.63 4.26 0.54
C THR A 49 -6.13 4.48 0.46
N ARG A 50 -6.92 3.42 0.28
CA ARG A 50 -8.37 3.54 0.06
C ARG A 50 -9.20 3.25 1.30
N TYR A 51 -8.68 2.45 2.23
CA TYR A 51 -9.46 1.97 3.36
C TYR A 51 -8.87 2.32 4.71
N LEU A 52 -7.56 2.56 4.82
CA LEU A 52 -6.91 2.81 6.12
C LEU A 52 -6.47 4.27 6.29
N ASP A 53 -6.36 5.05 5.21
CA ASP A 53 -5.82 6.41 5.24
C ASP A 53 -6.53 7.31 6.27
N GLU A 54 -7.86 7.43 6.17
CA GLU A 54 -8.67 8.25 7.09
C GLU A 54 -8.58 7.74 8.53
N HIS A 55 -8.71 6.42 8.73
CA HIS A 55 -8.65 5.83 10.06
C HIS A 55 -7.30 6.08 10.77
N ILE A 56 -6.18 6.01 10.05
CA ILE A 56 -4.86 6.28 10.59
C ILE A 56 -4.73 7.76 10.94
N VAL A 57 -5.15 8.66 10.05
CA VAL A 57 -5.08 10.10 10.29
C VAL A 57 -5.94 10.49 11.50
N ASP A 58 -7.14 9.93 11.63
CA ASP A 58 -8.04 10.21 12.75
C ASP A 58 -7.51 9.67 14.08
N MET A 59 -6.91 8.48 14.08
CA MET A 59 -6.23 7.92 15.24
C MET A 59 -5.09 8.85 15.69
N ILE A 60 -4.26 9.34 14.76
CA ILE A 60 -3.16 10.24 15.08
C ILE A 60 -3.69 11.59 15.59
N LYS A 61 -4.73 12.16 14.97
CA LYS A 61 -5.38 13.39 15.44
C LYS A 61 -5.88 13.25 16.87
N HIS A 62 -6.51 12.11 17.19
CA HIS A 62 -6.99 11.81 18.55
C HIS A 62 -5.87 11.82 19.58
N GLN A 63 -4.68 11.30 19.25
CA GLN A 63 -3.52 11.34 20.15
C GLN A 63 -2.90 12.74 20.20
N ALA A 64 -2.79 13.42 19.06
CA ALA A 64 -2.20 14.76 18.97
C ALA A 64 -3.00 15.80 19.77
N ILE A 65 -4.33 15.73 19.75
CA ILE A 65 -5.21 16.65 20.49
C ILE A 65 -5.03 16.55 22.02
N LYS A 66 -4.45 15.46 22.54
CA LYS A 66 -4.11 15.33 23.97
C LYS A 66 -2.96 16.27 24.37
N ILE A 67 -2.14 16.71 23.42
CA ILE A 67 -1.06 17.67 23.65
C ILE A 67 -1.62 19.08 23.37
N PRO A 68 -1.74 19.96 24.39
CA PRO A 68 -2.40 21.26 24.24
C PRO A 68 -1.83 22.12 23.10
N PHE A 69 -0.51 22.12 22.94
CA PHE A 69 0.18 22.80 21.83
C PHE A 69 -0.32 22.31 20.46
N LEU A 70 -0.26 20.99 20.20
CA LEU A 70 -0.69 20.43 18.92
C LEU A 70 -2.20 20.60 18.69
N LYS A 71 -3.01 20.53 19.75
CA LYS A 71 -4.44 20.80 19.68
C LYS A 71 -4.72 22.21 19.15
N GLU A 72 -3.98 23.21 19.63
CA GLU A 72 -4.15 24.59 19.18
C GLU A 72 -3.75 24.74 17.71
N LEU A 73 -2.60 24.18 17.32
CA LEU A 73 -2.12 24.22 15.94
C LEU A 73 -3.10 23.54 14.96
N LEU A 74 -3.64 22.37 15.33
CA LEU A 74 -4.57 21.60 14.50
C LEU A 74 -5.96 22.22 14.43
N ARG A 75 -6.45 22.82 15.52
CA ARG A 75 -7.80 23.45 15.54
C ARG A 75 -7.85 24.78 14.78
N ASN A 76 -6.72 25.49 14.71
CA ASN A 76 -6.59 26.74 13.97
C ASN A 76 -6.11 26.51 12.51
N ASP A 77 -6.05 25.25 12.05
CA ASP A 77 -5.56 24.86 10.72
C ASP A 77 -4.15 25.41 10.37
N TRP A 78 -3.30 25.63 11.38
CA TRP A 78 -1.91 26.06 11.16
C TRP A 78 -1.00 24.91 10.72
N ILE A 79 -1.37 23.67 11.05
CA ILE A 79 -0.73 22.45 10.56
C ILE A 79 -1.79 21.42 10.16
N TYR A 80 -1.41 20.47 9.31
CA TYR A 80 -2.24 19.31 8.97
C TYR A 80 -1.42 18.01 9.04
N ILE A 81 -2.12 16.89 9.21
CA ILE A 81 -1.53 15.55 9.28
C ILE A 81 -1.94 14.80 8.01
N LYS A 82 -0.95 14.23 7.33
CA LYS A 82 -1.15 13.40 6.15
C LYS A 82 -0.35 12.11 6.32
N ASN A 83 -0.98 10.99 5.97
CA ASN A 83 -0.28 9.72 5.90
C ASN A 83 0.43 9.58 4.54
N ASN A 84 1.67 9.07 4.55
CA ASN A 84 2.48 8.91 3.34
C ASN A 84 2.63 7.42 3.02
N ILE A 85 1.60 6.82 2.43
CA ILE A 85 1.59 5.40 2.08
C ILE A 85 2.28 5.21 0.72
N ARG A 86 3.29 4.34 0.67
CA ARG A 86 4.02 4.01 -0.56
C ARG A 86 3.75 2.56 -0.95
N VAL A 87 3.86 2.28 -2.25
CA VAL A 87 3.57 0.94 -2.82
C VAL A 87 4.44 -0.17 -2.22
N ASN A 88 5.68 0.16 -1.88
CA ASN A 88 6.67 -0.79 -1.34
C ASN A 88 6.95 -0.58 0.16
N ASP A 89 6.27 0.40 0.77
CA ASP A 89 6.47 0.77 2.16
C ASP A 89 5.15 1.35 2.69
N LEU A 90 4.38 0.48 3.33
CA LEU A 90 3.13 0.86 3.96
C LEU A 90 3.35 1.59 5.29
N GLY A 91 4.59 1.80 5.74
CA GLY A 91 4.88 2.36 7.05
C GLY A 91 4.22 1.55 8.19
N PRO A 92 3.86 2.18 9.32
CA PRO A 92 3.35 1.50 10.51
C PRO A 92 1.93 0.93 10.36
N VAL A 93 1.35 0.92 9.17
CA VAL A 93 0.01 0.34 8.90
C VAL A 93 -0.01 -1.18 9.12
N LEU A 94 1.16 -1.80 9.27
CA LEU A 94 1.34 -3.24 9.47
C LEU A 94 1.73 -3.63 10.91
N SER A 95 1.80 -2.68 11.86
CA SER A 95 2.18 -2.93 13.26
C SER A 95 1.02 -2.72 14.23
#